data_AF-A0A914H0Y9-F1
#
_entry.id   AF-A0A914H0Y9-F1
#
_cell.length_a   1.000
_cell.length_b   1.000
_cell.length_c   1.000
_cell.angle_alpha   90.00
_cell.angle_beta   90.00
_cell.angle_gamma   90.00
#
_symmetry.space_group_name_H-M   'P 1'
#
loop_
_entity.id
_entity.type
_entity.pdbx_description
1 polymer ?
#
loop_
_entity_poly.entity_id
_entity_poly.type
_entity_poly.pdbx_seq_one_letter_code
_entity_poly.pdbx_strand_id
1 'polypeptide(L)'
;MKAELTRGGFKNSYHQEIDETVAKELGLSFKTIYKWKSEFGQTAPNHKHSHSEQMKLMKRYYEIKDKNPKKISDEGIAKMLKIGSATLIRWKRQFKRQQLHPNSVDGQSVEENAAANVQKI
;
A
#
# COMPACT_ATOMS: atom_id res chain seq x y z
N MET A 1 15.96 -24.67 -27.97
CA MET A 1 14.70 -24.00 -27.56
C MET A 1 15.07 -22.70 -26.86
N LYS A 2 14.54 -21.56 -27.31
CA LYS A 2 14.78 -20.25 -26.69
C LYS A 2 13.77 -20.06 -25.56
N ALA A 3 14.25 -19.74 -24.35
CA ALA A 3 13.39 -19.32 -23.25
C ALA A 3 13.49 -17.79 -23.11
N GLU A 4 12.34 -17.14 -23.24
CA GLU A 4 12.14 -15.70 -23.23
C GLU A 4 12.34 -15.08 -21.84
N LEU A 5 12.88 -13.86 -21.82
CA LEU A 5 13.03 -13.01 -20.65
C LEU A 5 11.65 -12.50 -20.18
N THR A 6 11.10 -13.09 -19.11
CA THR A 6 9.94 -12.53 -18.41
C THR A 6 10.36 -11.52 -17.34
N ARG A 7 9.98 -10.26 -17.61
CA ARG A 7 9.95 -9.06 -16.76
C ARG A 7 10.04 -9.27 -15.23
N GLY A 8 11.12 -8.77 -14.63
CA GLY A 8 11.07 -7.81 -13.52
C GLY A 8 10.33 -8.18 -12.23
N GLY A 9 10.44 -9.42 -11.74
CA GLY A 9 10.08 -9.77 -10.36
C GLY A 9 11.32 -9.74 -9.47
N PHE A 10 11.35 -8.90 -8.42
CA PHE A 10 12.47 -8.84 -7.48
C PHE A 10 12.78 -10.23 -6.91
N LYS A 11 14.08 -10.57 -6.94
CA LYS A 11 14.68 -11.82 -6.47
C LYS A 11 14.34 -12.09 -4.99
N ASN A 12 13.31 -12.91 -4.75
CA ASN A 12 13.15 -13.69 -3.53
C ASN A 12 13.11 -15.21 -3.83
N SER A 13 13.53 -15.64 -5.03
CA SER A 13 13.33 -17.03 -5.47
C SER A 13 14.08 -18.05 -4.60
N TYR A 14 15.27 -17.70 -4.11
CA TYR A 14 16.07 -18.62 -3.29
C TYR A 14 15.41 -19.00 -1.95
N HIS A 15 14.72 -18.08 -1.29
CA HIS A 15 14.03 -18.38 -0.04
C HIS A 15 12.75 -19.18 -0.27
N GLN A 16 12.10 -18.97 -1.42
CA GLN A 16 10.90 -19.68 -1.78
C GLN A 16 11.18 -21.16 -2.10
N GLU A 17 12.25 -21.46 -2.82
CA GLU A 17 12.65 -22.84 -3.15
C GLU A 17 13.00 -23.68 -1.91
N ILE A 18 13.67 -23.06 -0.92
CA ILE A 18 13.98 -23.72 0.37
C ILE A 18 12.68 -23.98 1.15
N ASP A 19 11.81 -22.97 1.26
CA ASP A 19 10.54 -23.11 1.97
C ASP A 19 9.61 -24.14 1.31
N GLU A 20 9.64 -24.26 -0.01
CA GLU A 20 8.91 -25.30 -0.77
C GLU A 20 9.49 -26.70 -0.53
N THR A 21 10.81 -26.83 -0.47
CA THR A 21 11.48 -28.10 -0.16
C THR A 21 11.16 -28.55 1.26
N VAL A 22 11.28 -27.65 2.25
CA VAL A 22 10.95 -27.91 3.64
C VAL A 22 9.46 -28.28 3.79
N ALA A 23 8.57 -27.57 3.10
CA ALA A 23 7.15 -27.89 3.11
C ALA A 23 6.89 -29.32 2.58
N LYS A 24 7.58 -29.71 1.49
CA LYS A 24 7.46 -31.05 0.91
C LYS A 24 7.98 -32.15 1.84
N GLU A 25 9.14 -31.94 2.47
CA GLU A 25 9.73 -32.91 3.42
C GLU A 25 8.87 -33.09 4.67
N LEU A 26 8.25 -32.02 5.15
CA LEU A 26 7.38 -32.04 6.33
C LEU A 26 5.93 -32.43 6.02
N GLY A 27 5.57 -32.66 4.74
CA GLY A 27 4.20 -32.96 4.33
C GLY A 27 3.22 -31.79 4.56
N LEU A 28 3.72 -30.57 4.61
CA LEU A 28 2.95 -29.36 4.88
C LEU A 28 2.70 -28.57 3.59
N SER A 29 1.69 -27.70 3.64
CA SER A 29 1.53 -26.70 2.59
C SER A 29 2.56 -25.58 2.75
N PHE A 30 3.04 -25.02 1.64
CA PHE A 30 3.88 -23.81 1.65
C PHE A 30 3.25 -22.67 2.47
N LYS A 31 1.91 -22.52 2.41
CA LYS A 31 1.17 -21.53 3.19
C LYS A 31 1.36 -21.71 4.70
N THR A 32 1.49 -22.95 5.18
CA THR A 32 1.73 -23.27 6.58
C THR A 32 3.11 -22.77 7.01
N ILE A 33 4.16 -23.07 6.23
CA ILE A 33 5.52 -22.59 6.49
C ILE A 33 5.57 -21.06 6.48
N TYR A 34 4.95 -20.43 5.48
CA TYR A 34 4.87 -18.97 5.38
C TYR A 34 4.17 -18.34 6.60
N LYS A 35 3.05 -18.94 7.06
CA LYS A 35 2.32 -18.50 8.25
C LYS A 35 3.20 -18.56 9.49
N TRP A 36 3.89 -19.68 9.73
CA TRP A 36 4.81 -19.81 10.86
C TRP A 36 5.94 -18.79 10.80
N LYS A 37 6.57 -18.58 9.64
CA LYS A 37 7.61 -17.55 9.49
C LYS A 37 7.05 -16.16 9.80
N SER A 38 5.80 -15.88 9.45
CA SER A 38 5.14 -14.62 9.82
C SER A 38 4.88 -14.50 11.32
N GLU A 39 4.43 -15.58 11.98
CA GLU A 39 4.18 -15.62 13.43
C GLU A 39 5.47 -15.49 14.24
N PHE A 40 6.57 -16.06 13.76
CA PHE A 40 7.89 -15.96 14.37
C PHE A 40 8.70 -14.73 13.92
N GLY A 41 8.10 -13.79 13.18
CA GLY A 41 8.76 -12.56 12.75
C GLY A 41 9.93 -12.75 11.76
N GLN A 42 10.04 -13.93 11.14
CA GLN A 42 11.05 -14.27 10.14
C GLN A 42 10.67 -13.84 8.72
N THR A 43 9.44 -13.36 8.50
CA THR A 43 9.12 -12.61 7.30
C THR A 43 9.58 -11.18 7.46
N ALA A 44 10.20 -10.60 6.43
CA ALA A 44 10.51 -9.18 6.42
C ALA A 44 9.27 -8.39 6.84
N PRO A 45 9.36 -7.50 7.83
CA PRO A 45 8.22 -6.70 8.23
C PRO A 45 7.74 -5.99 6.97
N ASN A 46 6.51 -6.28 6.56
CA ASN A 46 5.89 -5.47 5.54
C ASN A 46 5.87 -4.07 6.14
N HIS A 47 6.74 -3.17 5.67
CA HIS A 47 6.75 -1.76 6.06
C HIS A 47 5.46 -1.14 5.53
N LYS A 48 4.34 -1.50 6.15
CA LYS A 48 3.01 -1.01 5.87
C LYS A 48 2.89 0.24 6.73
N HIS A 49 2.83 1.39 6.05
CA HIS A 49 2.37 2.60 6.69
C HIS A 49 1.01 2.33 7.34
N SER A 50 0.89 2.66 8.62
CA SER A 50 -0.38 2.64 9.33
C SER A 50 -1.38 3.57 8.65
N HIS A 51 -2.68 3.36 8.86
CA HIS A 51 -3.70 4.21 8.25
C HIS A 51 -3.53 5.70 8.63
N SER A 52 -3.16 5.99 9.88
CA SER A 52 -2.91 7.36 10.35
C SER A 52 -1.70 8.00 9.66
N GLU A 53 -0.61 7.25 9.44
CA GLU A 53 0.53 7.73 8.67
C GLU A 53 0.18 7.99 7.21
N GLN A 54 -0.61 7.10 6.59
CA GLN A 54 -1.11 7.29 5.23
C GLN A 54 -1.90 8.60 5.11
N MET A 55 -2.81 8.86 6.06
CA MET A 55 -3.59 10.11 6.10
C MET A 55 -2.68 11.34 6.22
N LYS A 56 -1.70 11.33 7.13
CA LYS A 56 -0.74 12.43 7.31
C LYS A 56 0.08 12.70 6.05
N LEU A 57 0.59 11.65 5.41
CA LEU A 57 1.39 11.75 4.19
C LEU A 57 0.55 12.23 3.01
N MET A 58 -0.69 11.75 2.87
CA MET A 58 -1.59 12.20 1.82
C MET A 58 -1.98 13.66 2.02
N LYS A 59 -2.28 14.11 3.24
CA LYS A 59 -2.52 15.54 3.53
C LYS A 59 -1.35 16.40 3.06
N ARG A 60 -0.12 16.04 3.45
CA ARG A 60 1.09 16.75 3.04
C ARG A 60 1.32 16.73 1.52
N TYR A 61 0.96 15.63 0.84
CA TYR A 61 1.00 15.57 -0.62
C TYR A 61 0.11 16.64 -1.26
N TYR A 62 -1.14 16.79 -0.82
CA TYR A 62 -2.05 17.79 -1.37
C TYR A 62 -1.61 19.22 -1.01
N GLU A 63 -1.12 19.47 0.20
CA GLU A 63 -0.54 20.78 0.57
C GLU A 63 0.62 21.20 -0.35
N ILE A 64 1.51 20.25 -0.71
CA ILE A 64 2.62 20.51 -1.64
C ILE A 64 2.09 20.74 -3.05
N LYS A 65 1.09 19.94 -3.49
CA LYS A 65 0.52 20.03 -4.83
C LYS A 65 -0.26 21.34 -5.03
N ASP A 66 -1.02 21.78 -4.04
CA ASP A 66 -1.79 23.03 -4.08
C ASP A 66 -0.87 24.26 -4.14
N LYS A 67 0.26 24.22 -3.42
CA LYS A 67 1.26 25.31 -3.47
C LYS A 67 2.01 25.38 -4.80
N ASN A 68 2.17 24.26 -5.51
CA ASN A 68 3.01 24.19 -6.72
C ASN A 68 2.44 23.22 -7.79
N PRO A 69 1.24 23.47 -8.34
CA PRO A 69 0.51 22.48 -9.14
C PRO A 69 1.21 22.08 -10.45
N LYS A 70 1.99 23.00 -11.04
CA LYS A 70 2.67 22.78 -12.33
C LYS A 70 4.19 22.59 -12.23
N LYS A 71 4.79 22.79 -11.05
CA LYS A 71 6.25 22.75 -10.88
C LYS A 71 6.78 21.43 -10.36
N ILE A 72 5.98 20.68 -9.59
CA ILE A 72 6.42 19.43 -8.98
C ILE A 72 5.57 18.25 -9.48
N SER A 73 6.26 17.26 -10.06
CA SER A 73 5.68 16.00 -10.48
C SER A 73 5.33 15.13 -9.27
N ASP A 74 4.38 14.21 -9.43
CA ASP A 74 3.98 13.29 -8.36
C ASP A 74 5.15 12.42 -7.88
N GLU A 75 6.05 12.06 -8.79
CA GLU A 75 7.29 11.36 -8.46
C GLU A 75 8.23 12.22 -7.60
N GLY A 76 8.32 13.52 -7.88
CA GLY A 76 9.06 14.47 -7.05
C GLY A 76 8.50 14.54 -5.64
N ILE A 77 7.18 14.65 -5.48
CA ILE A 77 6.54 14.65 -4.16
C ILE A 77 6.75 13.31 -3.45
N ALA A 78 6.64 12.17 -4.15
CA ALA A 78 6.89 10.86 -3.59
C ALA A 78 8.29 10.74 -2.98
N LYS A 79 9.32 11.22 -3.70
CA LYS A 79 10.71 11.28 -3.21
C LYS A 79 10.83 12.17 -1.97
N MET A 80 10.21 13.36 -1.97
CA MET A 80 10.22 14.26 -0.82
C MET A 80 9.58 13.64 0.43
N LEU A 81 8.49 12.88 0.23
CA LEU A 81 7.78 12.19 1.31
C LEU A 81 8.40 10.83 1.67
N LYS A 82 9.50 10.43 1.03
CA LYS A 82 10.16 9.13 1.20
C LYS A 82 9.21 7.94 1.03
N ILE A 83 8.30 8.04 0.06
CA ILE A 83 7.36 6.97 -0.31
C ILE A 83 7.61 6.53 -1.74
N GLY A 84 7.37 5.25 -2.04
CA GLY A 84 7.46 4.74 -3.40
C GLY A 84 6.38 5.35 -4.31
N SER A 85 6.74 5.68 -5.55
CA SER A 85 5.80 6.29 -6.52
C SER A 85 4.57 5.41 -6.78
N ALA A 86 4.76 4.08 -6.85
CA ALA A 86 3.65 3.13 -6.98
C ALA A 86 2.71 3.16 -5.76
N THR A 87 3.29 3.29 -4.56
CA THR A 87 2.52 3.42 -3.30
C THR A 87 1.68 4.69 -3.33
N LEU A 88 2.26 5.83 -3.72
CA LEU A 88 1.53 7.10 -3.85
C LEU A 88 0.38 7.00 -4.86
N ILE A 89 0.62 6.44 -6.04
CA ILE A 89 -0.43 6.26 -7.07
C ILE A 89 -1.58 5.38 -6.53
N ARG A 90 -1.24 4.28 -5.84
CA ARG A 90 -2.24 3.40 -5.22
C ARG A 90 -3.07 4.15 -4.18
N TRP A 91 -2.44 4.92 -3.30
CA TRP A 91 -3.13 5.70 -2.28
C TRP A 91 -4.01 6.79 -2.89
N LYS A 92 -3.54 7.53 -3.89
CA LYS A 92 -4.39 8.50 -4.62
C LYS A 92 -5.68 7.86 -5.15
N ARG A 93 -5.57 6.67 -5.76
CA ARG A 93 -6.75 5.93 -6.26
C ARG A 93 -7.68 5.50 -5.11
N GLN A 94 -7.11 5.09 -3.97
CA GLN A 94 -7.88 4.71 -2.80
C GLN A 94 -8.66 5.91 -2.22
N PHE A 95 -7.99 7.03 -1.99
CA PHE A 95 -8.60 8.24 -1.42
C PHE A 95 -9.66 8.83 -2.35
N LYS A 96 -9.41 8.85 -3.67
CA LYS A 96 -10.41 9.29 -4.66
C LYS A 96 -11.68 8.45 -4.60
N ARG A 97 -11.58 7.13 -4.44
CA ARG A 97 -12.75 6.24 -4.33
C ARG A 97 -13.54 6.44 -3.03
N GLN A 98 -12.85 6.81 -1.95
CA GLN A 98 -13.46 6.98 -0.63
C GLN A 98 -14.01 8.39 -0.40
N GLN A 99 -13.91 9.30 -1.39
CA GLN A 99 -14.19 10.74 -1.25
C GLN A 99 -13.49 11.40 -0.05
N LEU A 100 -12.40 10.78 0.44
CA LEU A 100 -11.60 11.33 1.53
C LEU A 100 -10.77 12.47 0.96
N HIS A 101 -11.34 13.67 0.96
CA HIS A 101 -10.53 14.88 0.83
C HIS A 101 -9.75 15.06 2.13
N PRO A 102 -8.41 15.09 2.11
CA PRO A 102 -7.63 15.26 3.34
C PRO A 102 -7.74 16.67 3.95
N ASN A 103 -8.50 17.56 3.29
CA ASN A 103 -8.90 18.87 3.80
C ASN A 103 -10.34 18.87 4.38
N SER A 104 -11.02 17.73 4.45
CA SER A 104 -12.42 17.65 4.90
C SER A 104 -12.60 17.58 6.42
N VAL A 105 -11.55 17.81 7.22
CA VAL A 105 -11.69 17.80 8.69
C VAL A 105 -10.69 18.79 9.29
N ASP A 106 -11.06 20.06 9.51
CA ASP A 106 -11.58 20.48 10.82
C ASP A 106 -12.74 19.61 11.35
N GLY A 107 -12.57 19.20 12.60
CA GLY A 107 -13.15 18.06 13.32
C GLY A 107 -14.65 17.80 13.38
N GLN A 108 -15.48 18.06 12.36
CA GLN A 108 -16.91 17.71 12.38
C GLN A 108 -17.41 17.30 10.99
N SER A 109 -18.31 16.30 10.93
CA SER A 109 -19.17 15.90 9.77
C SER A 109 -18.97 14.50 9.13
N VAL A 110 -18.37 13.51 9.80
CA VAL A 110 -18.44 12.12 9.29
C VAL A 110 -19.76 11.41 9.64
N GLU A 111 -20.56 11.92 10.59
CA GLU A 111 -21.86 11.32 10.94
C GLU A 111 -23.04 11.75 10.04
N GLU A 112 -22.90 12.79 9.22
CA GLU A 112 -24.06 13.34 8.49
C GLU A 112 -24.29 12.70 7.10
N ASN A 113 -23.25 12.14 6.49
CA ASN A 113 -23.35 11.53 5.15
C ASN A 113 -23.88 10.08 5.14
N ALA A 114 -23.96 9.42 6.30
CA ALA A 114 -24.62 8.12 6.41
C ALA A 114 -26.15 8.24 6.47
N ALA A 115 -26.68 9.35 7.00
CA ALA A 115 -28.12 9.57 7.14
C ALA A 115 -28.81 9.97 5.82
N ALA A 116 -28.10 10.68 4.93
CA ALA A 116 -28.67 11.16 3.67
C ALA A 116 -28.92 10.05 2.62
N ASN A 117 -28.32 8.86 2.78
CA ASN A 117 -28.44 7.77 1.80
C ASN A 117 -29.46 6.69 2.18
N VAL A 118 -30.18 6.86 3.30
CA VAL A 118 -31.24 5.93 3.74
C VAL A 118 -32.65 6.47 3.45
N GLN A 119 -32.81 7.76 3.12
CA GLN A 119 -34.12 8.36 2.82
C GLN A 119 -34.48 8.39 1.32
N LYS A 120 -33.75 7.67 0.46
CA LYS A 120 -34.02 7.56 -0.99
C LYS A 120 -34.25 6.11 -1.44
N ILE A 121 -35.01 5.34 -0.67
CA ILE A 121 -35.65 4.09 -1.13
C ILE A 121 -37.14 4.22 -0.90
#